data_AF-A0A3R6J8H2-F1
#
_entry.id   AF-A0A3R6J8H2-F1
#
_cell.length_a   1.000
_cell.length_b   1.000
_cell.length_c   1.000
_cell.angle_alpha   90.00
_cell.angle_beta   90.00
_cell.angle_gamma   90.00
#
_symmetry.space_group_name_H-M   'P 1'
#
loop_
_entity.id
_entity.type
_entity.pdbx_description
1 polymer ?
#
loop_
_entity_poly.entity_id
_entity_poly.type
_entity_poly.pdbx_seq_one_letter_code
_entity_poly.pdbx_strand_id
1 'polypeptide(L)'
;MKVIKKILAVTMVCVVMLMNTGCENPFIDTPSNTPDPYAIQIHTKDDLQDDCYYIKHGDEFYEIPYGEQSFYKNEETDAEYVLAQDDEPEPTRNWFYKKGKDELIIPTMYQDDSIVYKTSETINNVFEWERFSDDGYTIGLRGINLSENGKLITSNYIANLLENGPFDKVMHRVEEMDNEYYQTFTIDSVNGKKLSQKDLGENGCIKNLNTDTELKVQIYAGTTPYTIKTKADVRVFSNIENYWTKTIQYQSGFAEITTSKSFVSGYYKVENSGLFRYINRPYSKDIDITKIDYNKRYFKKEENGYLITKDDKDQYLYEQ
;
A
#
# COMPACT_ATOMS: atom_id res chain seq x y z
N MET A 1 18.74 79.80 21.55
CA MET A 1 20.19 79.55 21.43
C MET A 1 20.35 78.18 20.76
N LYS A 2 20.67 78.06 19.47
CA LYS A 2 22.04 78.07 18.87
C LYS A 2 22.99 77.21 19.72
N VAL A 3 23.67 76.14 19.26
CA VAL A 3 24.30 75.84 17.96
C VAL A 3 24.91 74.41 18.11
N ILE A 4 24.58 73.42 17.25
CA ILE A 4 25.39 72.87 16.12
C ILE A 4 26.21 71.58 16.42
N LYS A 5 25.90 70.57 15.58
CA LYS A 5 26.72 69.53 14.91
C LYS A 5 27.73 68.69 15.72
N LYS A 6 27.60 67.37 15.57
CA LYS A 6 28.62 66.56 14.87
C LYS A 6 27.95 65.52 13.95
N ILE A 7 28.17 65.73 12.66
CA ILE A 7 28.05 64.75 11.58
C ILE A 7 29.35 63.93 11.60
N LEU A 8 29.25 62.61 11.52
CA LEU A 8 30.31 61.78 10.98
C LEU A 8 29.68 60.72 10.09
N ALA A 9 29.71 60.99 8.78
CA ALA A 9 29.47 60.04 7.71
C ALA A 9 30.83 59.67 7.11
N VAL A 10 31.21 58.39 7.19
CA VAL A 10 32.30 57.73 6.47
C VAL A 10 31.99 56.22 6.57
N THR A 11 32.07 55.31 5.60
CA THR A 11 32.13 55.30 4.14
C THR A 11 31.85 53.84 3.77
N MET A 12 30.97 53.64 2.79
CA MET A 12 30.77 52.47 1.93
C MET A 12 31.98 51.52 1.79
N VAL A 13 31.78 50.23 2.08
CA VAL A 13 32.45 49.13 1.36
C VAL A 13 31.40 48.07 1.05
N CYS A 14 30.87 48.15 -0.17
CA CYS A 14 30.18 47.04 -0.81
C CYS A 14 31.22 45.97 -1.14
N VAL A 15 31.25 44.88 -0.37
CA VAL A 15 31.93 43.66 -0.82
C VAL A 15 30.99 42.97 -1.81
N VAL A 16 31.10 43.38 -3.06
CA VAL A 16 30.63 42.59 -4.20
C VAL A 16 31.63 41.47 -4.40
N MET A 17 31.33 40.28 -3.87
CA MET A 17 31.94 39.06 -4.37
C MET A 17 31.11 38.59 -5.57
N LEU A 18 31.54 38.98 -6.77
CA LEU A 18 31.26 38.21 -7.97
C LEU A 18 32.14 36.96 -7.98
N MET A 19 31.66 35.96 -8.73
CA MET A 19 32.24 34.64 -9.05
C MET A 19 31.67 33.54 -8.16
N ASN A 20 30.86 32.58 -8.62
CA ASN A 20 30.78 31.99 -9.96
C ASN A 20 29.33 31.61 -10.29
N THR A 21 28.95 31.82 -11.55
CA THR A 21 27.90 31.03 -12.21
C THR A 21 28.35 29.58 -12.26
N GLY A 22 27.89 28.77 -11.31
CA GLY A 22 27.78 27.33 -11.51
C GLY A 22 26.46 27.08 -12.22
N CYS A 23 26.50 26.49 -13.42
CA CYS A 23 25.32 25.84 -13.97
C CYS A 23 24.89 24.75 -12.98
N GLU A 24 23.84 25.03 -12.20
CA GLU A 24 23.20 24.00 -11.40
C GLU A 24 22.41 23.09 -12.34
N ASN A 25 22.69 21.80 -12.19
CA ASN A 25 22.11 20.71 -12.95
C ASN A 25 20.59 20.70 -12.68
N PRO A 26 19.70 20.65 -13.71
CA PRO A 26 18.24 20.65 -13.52
C PRO A 26 17.69 19.34 -12.92
N PHE A 27 18.53 18.60 -12.19
CA PHE A 27 18.22 17.31 -11.55
C PHE A 27 18.57 17.31 -10.05
N ILE A 28 18.82 18.47 -9.44
CA ILE A 28 18.95 18.59 -7.98
C ILE A 28 17.81 19.49 -7.51
N ASP A 29 16.72 18.87 -7.07
CA ASP A 29 15.66 19.57 -6.36
C ASP A 29 16.23 20.10 -5.04
N THR A 30 16.25 21.42 -4.90
CA THR A 30 16.45 22.08 -3.62
C THR A 30 15.19 21.81 -2.78
N PRO A 31 15.29 21.27 -1.56
CA PRO A 31 14.12 20.93 -0.77
C PRO A 31 13.29 22.18 -0.46
N SER A 32 12.02 22.14 -0.87
CA SER A 32 11.00 23.08 -0.44
C SER A 32 10.78 22.92 1.07
N ASN A 33 10.92 23.99 1.86
CA ASN A 33 10.73 24.01 3.32
C ASN A 33 9.26 23.86 3.77
N THR A 34 8.38 23.34 2.92
CA THR A 34 7.04 22.89 3.30
C THR A 34 7.12 21.38 3.44
N PRO A 35 6.88 20.79 4.64
CA PRO A 35 6.83 19.33 4.79
C PRO A 35 5.82 18.78 3.79
N ASP A 36 6.26 17.86 2.93
CA ASP A 36 5.35 17.09 2.11
C ASP A 36 4.49 16.24 3.06
N PRO A 37 3.16 16.44 3.11
CA PRO A 37 2.30 15.63 3.98
C PRO A 37 2.33 14.13 3.61
N TYR A 38 2.91 13.79 2.46
CA TYR A 38 3.10 12.43 1.96
C TYR A 38 4.55 11.91 2.08
N ALA A 39 5.45 12.66 2.73
CA ALA A 39 6.79 12.14 3.04
C ALA A 39 6.71 11.15 4.21
N ILE A 40 7.38 10.01 4.07
CA ILE A 40 7.56 9.05 5.17
C ILE A 40 8.22 9.79 6.34
N GLN A 41 7.60 9.74 7.52
CA GLN A 41 8.14 10.39 8.71
C GLN A 41 9.31 9.58 9.26
N ILE A 42 10.43 10.27 9.48
CA ILE A 42 11.65 9.71 10.06
C ILE A 42 11.74 10.18 11.50
N HIS A 43 11.86 9.22 12.41
CA HIS A 43 11.92 9.43 13.85
C HIS A 43 13.30 9.06 14.38
N THR A 44 13.68 9.67 15.50
CA THR A 44 14.72 9.12 16.37
C THR A 44 14.10 8.22 17.42
N LYS A 45 14.93 7.46 18.14
CA LYS A 45 14.49 6.59 19.24
C LYS A 45 13.61 7.29 20.28
N ASP A 46 13.91 8.55 20.58
CA ASP A 46 13.19 9.31 21.61
C ASP A 46 11.82 9.80 21.12
N ASP A 47 11.62 9.86 19.80
CA ASP A 47 10.38 10.31 19.15
C ASP A 47 9.37 9.17 18.90
N LEU A 48 9.76 7.92 19.19
CA LEU A 48 8.89 6.76 19.02
C LEU A 48 7.65 6.90 19.92
N GLN A 49 6.47 6.67 19.35
CA GLN A 49 5.19 6.74 20.04
C GLN A 49 4.77 5.38 20.57
N ASP A 50 3.94 5.40 21.61
CA ASP A 50 3.34 4.18 22.16
C ASP A 50 2.36 3.58 21.16
N ASP A 51 2.27 2.25 21.16
CA ASP A 51 1.45 1.40 20.29
C ASP A 51 1.65 1.64 18.79
N CYS A 52 2.88 2.00 18.40
CA CYS A 52 3.25 2.27 17.01
C CYS A 52 4.35 1.33 16.50
N TYR A 53 4.26 0.99 15.20
CA TYR A 53 5.23 0.17 14.48
C TYR A 53 6.09 1.04 13.56
N TYR A 54 7.39 0.72 13.52
CA TYR A 54 8.37 1.43 12.69
C TYR A 54 9.30 0.43 12.00
N ILE A 55 9.81 0.78 10.82
CA ILE A 55 10.96 0.10 10.21
C ILE A 55 12.23 0.79 10.73
N LYS A 56 13.14 0.02 11.29
CA LYS A 56 14.45 0.49 11.73
C LYS A 56 15.50 0.17 10.68
N HIS A 57 16.13 1.21 10.15
CA HIS A 57 17.26 1.13 9.23
C HIS A 57 18.45 1.88 9.84
N GLY A 58 19.46 1.15 10.33
CA GLY A 58 20.53 1.74 11.12
C GLY A 58 20.00 2.39 12.41
N ASP A 59 20.14 3.72 12.51
CA ASP A 59 19.68 4.54 13.65
C ASP A 59 18.37 5.32 13.34
N GLU A 60 17.81 5.15 12.14
CA GLU A 60 16.60 5.83 11.69
C GLU A 60 15.37 4.93 11.83
N PHE A 61 14.23 5.53 12.17
CA PHE A 61 12.96 4.85 12.39
C PHE A 61 11.88 5.43 11.47
N TYR A 62 11.38 4.62 10.54
CA TYR A 62 10.40 5.01 9.55
C TYR A 62 9.02 4.55 10.01
N GLU A 63 8.10 5.49 10.23
CA GLU A 63 6.72 5.15 10.63
C GLU A 63 6.03 4.30 9.54
N ILE A 64 5.20 3.35 9.96
CA ILE A 64 4.38 2.53 9.06
C ILE A 64 2.92 3.03 9.12
N PRO A 65 2.54 4.02 8.30
CA PRO A 65 1.26 4.70 8.42
C PRO A 65 0.09 3.82 7.99
N TYR A 66 -1.04 3.96 8.69
CA TYR A 66 -2.31 3.39 8.27
C TYR A 66 -2.83 4.11 7.00
N GLY A 67 -2.94 3.38 5.89
CA GLY A 67 -3.73 3.77 4.71
C GLY A 67 -5.24 3.49 4.82
N GLU A 68 -5.98 3.78 3.74
CA GLU A 68 -7.41 3.46 3.64
C GLU A 68 -7.62 1.95 3.35
N GLN A 69 -8.46 1.31 4.18
CA GLN A 69 -8.74 -0.12 4.16
C GLN A 69 -10.23 -0.37 3.96
N SER A 70 -10.60 -1.44 3.26
CA SER A 70 -12.00 -1.90 3.16
C SER A 70 -12.27 -3.15 3.99
N PHE A 71 -11.70 -3.23 5.20
CA PHE A 71 -11.92 -4.37 6.09
C PHE A 71 -13.30 -4.29 6.72
N TYR A 72 -14.01 -5.43 6.83
CA TYR A 72 -15.04 -5.55 7.85
C TYR A 72 -14.32 -5.48 9.21
N LYS A 73 -14.59 -4.43 9.99
CA LYS A 73 -14.20 -4.39 11.40
C LYS A 73 -15.04 -5.44 12.15
N ASN A 74 -14.54 -6.68 12.25
CA ASN A 74 -15.04 -7.59 13.27
C ASN A 74 -14.38 -7.20 14.59
N GLU A 75 -15.19 -6.74 15.53
CA GLU A 75 -14.81 -6.68 16.93
C GLU A 75 -14.82 -8.11 17.47
N GLU A 76 -13.75 -8.52 18.16
CA GLU A 76 -13.55 -9.80 18.88
C GLU A 76 -13.10 -11.01 18.04
N THR A 77 -11.85 -11.44 18.23
CA THR A 77 -11.50 -12.84 18.56
C THR A 77 -10.05 -12.93 19.10
N ASP A 78 -9.94 -13.27 20.39
CA ASP A 78 -8.72 -13.80 21.02
C ASP A 78 -8.55 -15.28 20.66
N ALA A 79 -7.41 -15.70 20.11
CA ALA A 79 -7.01 -17.12 20.13
C ALA A 79 -5.48 -17.36 20.03
N GLU A 80 -5.05 -18.40 20.75
CA GLU A 80 -3.69 -18.83 21.04
C GLU A 80 -3.10 -19.83 20.00
N TYR A 81 -1.87 -19.56 19.54
CA TYR A 81 -0.85 -20.43 18.91
C TYR A 81 -1.07 -21.16 17.55
N VAL A 82 -0.31 -20.67 16.54
CA VAL A 82 0.53 -21.30 15.47
C VAL A 82 0.00 -22.44 14.60
N LEU A 83 0.02 -22.14 13.29
CA LEU A 83 0.10 -22.92 12.03
C LEU A 83 -0.89 -22.26 11.06
N ALA A 84 -0.73 -22.42 9.74
CA ALA A 84 -1.72 -21.92 8.79
C ALA A 84 -2.99 -22.76 8.96
N GLN A 85 -3.81 -22.38 9.94
CA GLN A 85 -5.05 -23.07 10.24
C GLN A 85 -6.18 -22.05 10.26
N ASP A 86 -7.00 -22.14 9.22
CA ASP A 86 -8.35 -21.57 9.05
C ASP A 86 -8.55 -20.07 8.75
N ASP A 87 -7.52 -19.22 8.77
CA ASP A 87 -7.64 -17.89 8.13
C ASP A 87 -7.13 -17.98 6.68
N GLU A 88 -7.93 -18.61 5.80
CA GLU A 88 -7.71 -18.50 4.36
C GLU A 88 -7.55 -17.00 4.02
N PRO A 89 -6.59 -16.64 3.16
CA PRO A 89 -6.38 -15.25 2.78
C PRO A 89 -7.71 -14.64 2.35
N GLU A 90 -8.21 -13.67 3.10
CA GLU A 90 -9.54 -13.14 2.89
C GLU A 90 -9.44 -12.10 1.77
N PRO A 91 -9.86 -12.38 0.53
CA PRO A 91 -9.51 -11.50 -0.60
C PRO A 91 -10.23 -10.15 -0.49
N THR A 92 -11.27 -10.05 0.36
CA THR A 92 -11.99 -8.86 0.79
C THR A 92 -11.16 -7.94 1.70
N ARG A 93 -10.05 -8.42 2.25
CA ARG A 93 -9.07 -7.59 2.96
C ARG A 93 -8.19 -6.87 1.97
N ASN A 94 -8.57 -5.62 1.69
CA ASN A 94 -7.92 -4.80 0.68
C ASN A 94 -7.43 -3.47 1.24
N TRP A 95 -6.31 -3.04 0.67
CA TRP A 95 -5.84 -1.68 0.79
C TRP A 95 -6.01 -0.94 -0.52
N PHE A 96 -6.46 0.31 -0.41
CA PHE A 96 -6.61 1.21 -1.54
C PHE A 96 -5.69 2.41 -1.34
N TYR A 97 -4.81 2.65 -2.31
CA TYR A 97 -3.87 3.76 -2.28
C TYR A 97 -4.01 4.61 -3.53
N LYS A 98 -4.21 5.92 -3.36
CA LYS A 98 -4.33 6.81 -4.49
C LYS A 98 -2.97 7.10 -5.14
N LYS A 99 -2.94 7.03 -6.47
CA LYS A 99 -1.76 7.31 -7.29
C LYS A 99 -1.19 8.69 -6.97
N GLY A 100 0.12 8.75 -6.74
CA GLY A 100 0.85 10.00 -6.46
C GLY A 100 0.47 10.71 -5.16
N LYS A 101 -0.19 10.01 -4.24
CA LYS A 101 -0.50 10.48 -2.89
C LYS A 101 -0.17 9.38 -1.89
N ASP A 102 -1.16 8.56 -1.57
CA ASP A 102 -1.10 7.61 -0.47
C ASP A 102 -0.06 6.51 -0.76
N GLU A 103 0.19 6.14 -2.01
CA GLU A 103 1.22 5.11 -2.28
C GLU A 103 2.65 5.58 -1.98
N LEU A 104 2.89 6.89 -1.86
CA LEU A 104 4.21 7.46 -1.55
C LEU A 104 4.60 7.26 -0.09
N ILE A 105 3.62 7.05 0.80
CA ILE A 105 3.85 6.85 2.23
C ILE A 105 4.11 5.38 2.60
N ILE A 106 4.04 4.43 1.66
CA ILE A 106 4.34 3.01 1.92
C ILE A 106 5.86 2.87 2.12
N PRO A 107 6.34 2.61 3.36
CA PRO A 107 7.77 2.54 3.61
C PRO A 107 8.36 1.25 3.06
N THR A 108 9.68 1.24 2.86
CA THR A 108 10.43 0.08 2.37
C THR A 108 11.31 -0.49 3.45
N MET A 109 11.20 -1.79 3.68
CA MET A 109 12.03 -2.59 4.55
C MET A 109 12.90 -3.51 3.70
N TYR A 110 14.19 -3.57 4.02
CA TYR A 110 15.17 -4.50 3.44
C TYR A 110 15.44 -5.67 4.38
N GLN A 111 16.11 -6.71 3.89
CA GLN A 111 16.37 -7.94 4.65
C GLN A 111 17.21 -7.71 5.92
N ASP A 112 18.04 -6.67 5.93
CA ASP A 112 18.90 -6.24 7.02
C ASP A 112 18.25 -5.24 7.98
N ASP A 113 17.02 -4.83 7.69
CA ASP A 113 16.22 -3.97 8.57
C ASP A 113 15.44 -4.81 9.59
N SER A 114 14.87 -4.14 10.58
CA SER A 114 13.95 -4.75 11.53
C SER A 114 12.70 -3.93 11.74
N ILE A 115 11.61 -4.59 12.13
CA ILE A 115 10.43 -3.89 12.63
C ILE A 115 10.66 -3.63 14.11
N VAL A 116 10.37 -2.42 14.57
CA VAL A 116 10.32 -2.10 16.00
C VAL A 116 8.90 -1.75 16.40
N TYR A 117 8.55 -2.15 17.62
CA TYR A 117 7.27 -1.87 18.26
C TYR A 117 7.53 -1.25 19.63
N LYS A 118 6.95 -0.09 19.89
CA LYS A 118 7.00 0.56 21.20
C LYS A 118 5.63 0.50 21.83
N THR A 119 5.56 -0.01 23.05
CA THR A 119 4.34 -0.06 23.85
C THR A 119 4.71 0.00 25.33
N SER A 120 3.82 0.54 26.14
CA SER A 120 3.88 0.48 27.60
C SER A 120 3.19 -0.77 28.16
N GLU A 121 2.50 -1.54 27.30
CA GLU A 121 1.79 -2.76 27.65
C GLU A 121 2.64 -4.04 27.50
N THR A 122 2.06 -5.18 27.89
CA THR A 122 2.73 -6.48 27.71
C THR A 122 2.62 -6.92 26.25
N ILE A 123 3.76 -7.23 25.64
CA ILE A 123 3.83 -7.68 24.25
C ILE A 123 3.44 -9.16 24.17
N ASN A 124 2.50 -9.48 23.28
CA ASN A 124 2.26 -10.87 22.89
C ASN A 124 3.49 -11.42 22.14
N ASN A 125 3.94 -12.61 22.49
CA ASN A 125 5.13 -13.23 21.86
C ASN A 125 4.82 -13.84 20.49
N VAL A 126 3.62 -13.61 19.94
CA VAL A 126 3.20 -14.04 18.61
C VAL A 126 2.79 -12.79 17.84
N PHE A 127 3.34 -12.65 16.63
CA PHE A 127 3.02 -11.56 15.71
C PHE A 127 2.37 -12.14 14.46
N GLU A 128 1.17 -11.71 14.14
CA GLU A 128 0.47 -11.95 12.89
C GLU A 128 1.02 -11.05 11.79
N TRP A 129 1.15 -11.62 10.61
CA TRP A 129 1.51 -10.92 9.41
C TRP A 129 0.55 -11.28 8.29
N GLU A 130 0.20 -10.27 7.53
CA GLU A 130 -0.59 -10.38 6.33
C GLU A 130 0.26 -9.95 5.14
N ARG A 131 0.28 -10.76 4.08
CA ARG A 131 0.93 -10.46 2.82
C ARG A 131 -0.12 -10.13 1.77
N PHE A 132 0.16 -9.10 0.98
CA PHE A 132 -0.74 -8.61 -0.04
C PHE A 132 -0.10 -8.70 -1.43
N SER A 133 -0.89 -9.08 -2.45
CA SER A 133 -0.52 -8.91 -3.85
C SER A 133 -0.77 -7.47 -4.27
N ASP A 134 0.09 -6.94 -5.12
CA ASP A 134 -0.13 -5.69 -5.84
C ASP A 134 -0.92 -5.98 -7.11
N ASP A 135 -2.22 -5.68 -7.09
CA ASP A 135 -3.12 -5.90 -8.23
C ASP A 135 -3.03 -4.76 -9.27
N GLY A 136 -2.15 -3.79 -9.03
CA GLY A 136 -1.95 -2.62 -9.87
C GLY A 136 -3.05 -1.58 -9.71
N TYR A 137 -3.08 -0.64 -10.65
CA TYR A 137 -4.05 0.46 -10.64
C TYR A 137 -5.39 0.04 -11.23
N THR A 138 -6.44 0.38 -10.52
CA THR A 138 -7.85 0.07 -10.79
C THR A 138 -8.67 1.35 -10.82
N ILE A 139 -9.95 1.21 -11.17
CA ILE A 139 -10.96 2.29 -11.08
C ILE A 139 -11.54 2.46 -9.66
N GLY A 140 -10.85 1.96 -8.64
CA GLY A 140 -11.32 1.91 -7.25
C GLY A 140 -12.28 0.75 -6.97
N LEU A 141 -12.20 -0.32 -7.76
CA LEU A 141 -13.06 -1.50 -7.70
C LEU A 141 -12.23 -2.76 -7.96
N ARG A 142 -12.51 -3.82 -7.21
CA ARG A 142 -12.03 -5.19 -7.46
C ARG A 142 -13.16 -6.22 -7.37
N GLY A 143 -12.80 -7.51 -7.38
CA GLY A 143 -13.78 -8.59 -7.23
C GLY A 143 -14.77 -8.65 -8.40
N ILE A 144 -14.36 -8.26 -9.60
CA ILE A 144 -15.15 -8.46 -10.82
C ILE A 144 -15.06 -9.94 -11.18
N ASN A 145 -16.21 -10.58 -11.43
CA ASN A 145 -16.27 -12.01 -11.72
C ASN A 145 -17.12 -12.28 -12.94
N LEU A 146 -16.90 -13.43 -13.57
CA LEU A 146 -17.76 -13.92 -14.64
C LEU A 146 -19.04 -14.50 -14.03
N SER A 147 -20.19 -13.96 -14.42
CA SER A 147 -21.49 -14.54 -14.13
C SER A 147 -21.73 -15.82 -14.95
N GLU A 148 -22.74 -16.59 -14.57
CA GLU A 148 -23.15 -17.82 -15.28
C GLU A 148 -23.48 -17.58 -16.76
N ASN A 149 -23.96 -16.39 -17.12
CA ASN A 149 -24.26 -16.01 -18.50
C ASN A 149 -23.07 -15.39 -19.26
N GLY A 150 -21.86 -15.48 -18.69
CA GLY A 150 -20.62 -15.05 -19.34
C GLY A 150 -20.40 -13.53 -19.36
N LYS A 151 -21.05 -12.79 -18.47
CA LYS A 151 -20.87 -11.34 -18.31
C LYS A 151 -19.97 -11.04 -17.12
N LEU A 152 -19.17 -9.97 -17.22
CA LEU A 152 -18.39 -9.52 -16.07
C LEU A 152 -19.29 -8.68 -15.18
N ILE A 153 -19.42 -9.08 -13.92
CA ILE A 153 -20.27 -8.41 -12.93
C ILE A 153 -19.47 -8.06 -11.68
N THR A 154 -19.86 -6.98 -11.01
CA THR A 154 -19.39 -6.68 -9.65
C THR A 154 -19.98 -7.68 -8.66
N SER A 155 -19.21 -8.17 -7.68
CA SER A 155 -19.73 -8.91 -6.52
C SER A 155 -19.61 -8.10 -5.23
N ASN A 156 -20.54 -8.35 -4.29
CA ASN A 156 -20.57 -7.92 -2.89
C ASN A 156 -19.80 -6.61 -2.56
N TYR A 157 -20.53 -5.50 -2.49
CA TYR A 157 -19.96 -4.16 -2.67
C TYR A 157 -19.05 -3.63 -1.58
N ILE A 158 -19.33 -3.93 -0.32
CA ILE A 158 -18.76 -3.14 0.78
C ILE A 158 -17.25 -3.40 0.92
N ALA A 159 -16.78 -4.62 0.65
CA ALA A 159 -15.37 -4.98 0.80
C ALA A 159 -14.55 -4.92 -0.51
N ASN A 160 -15.18 -4.62 -1.65
CA ASN A 160 -14.56 -4.69 -2.98
C ASN A 160 -14.43 -3.30 -3.65
N LEU A 161 -14.84 -2.25 -2.95
CA LEU A 161 -14.99 -0.91 -3.46
C LEU A 161 -14.29 0.08 -2.51
N LEU A 162 -13.57 1.04 -3.10
CA LEU A 162 -13.12 2.20 -2.33
C LEU A 162 -14.29 3.14 -2.11
N GLU A 163 -14.70 3.32 -0.85
CA GLU A 163 -15.73 4.29 -0.47
C GLU A 163 -15.33 5.70 -0.96
N ASN A 164 -16.28 6.44 -1.54
CA ASN A 164 -16.03 7.73 -2.19
C ASN A 164 -14.98 7.69 -3.32
N GLY A 165 -14.58 6.50 -3.76
CA GLY A 165 -13.67 6.26 -4.86
C GLY A 165 -14.27 6.57 -6.23
N PRO A 166 -13.48 6.43 -7.31
CA PRO A 166 -13.93 6.79 -8.65
C PRO A 166 -15.15 5.99 -9.13
N PHE A 167 -15.22 4.69 -8.85
CA PHE A 167 -16.35 3.85 -9.23
C PHE A 167 -17.58 4.06 -8.33
N ASP A 168 -17.38 4.19 -7.02
CA ASP A 168 -18.44 4.39 -6.03
C ASP A 168 -19.30 5.64 -6.31
N LYS A 169 -18.62 6.77 -6.58
CA LYS A 169 -19.27 8.04 -6.99
C LYS A 169 -20.15 7.89 -8.22
N VAL A 170 -19.84 6.93 -9.08
CA VAL A 170 -20.61 6.71 -10.30
C VAL A 170 -21.79 5.79 -10.04
N MET A 171 -21.62 4.76 -9.21
CA MET A 171 -22.75 3.96 -8.74
C MET A 171 -23.83 4.85 -8.12
N HIS A 172 -23.46 5.66 -7.13
CA HIS A 172 -24.41 6.55 -6.47
C HIS A 172 -25.13 7.49 -7.44
N ARG A 173 -24.43 8.01 -8.46
CA ARG A 173 -25.08 8.83 -9.49
C ARG A 173 -26.09 8.05 -10.32
N VAL A 174 -25.77 6.82 -10.70
CA VAL A 174 -26.69 5.97 -11.47
C VAL A 174 -27.93 5.64 -10.63
N GLU A 175 -27.73 5.26 -9.36
CA GLU A 175 -28.80 4.96 -8.43
C GLU A 175 -29.72 6.16 -8.16
N GLU A 176 -29.14 7.36 -8.01
CA GLU A 176 -29.89 8.62 -7.89
C GLU A 176 -30.70 8.94 -9.15
N MET A 177 -30.10 8.73 -10.33
CA MET A 177 -30.76 9.01 -11.62
C MET A 177 -31.94 8.06 -11.88
N ASP A 178 -31.78 6.78 -11.56
CA ASP A 178 -32.80 5.77 -11.75
C ASP A 178 -33.80 5.69 -10.59
N ASN A 179 -33.46 6.31 -9.45
CA ASN A 179 -34.17 6.18 -8.18
C ASN A 179 -34.35 4.69 -7.79
N GLU A 180 -33.27 3.92 -7.93
CA GLU A 180 -33.21 2.48 -7.69
C GLU A 180 -31.82 2.10 -7.13
N TYR A 181 -31.78 1.14 -6.20
CA TYR A 181 -30.53 0.58 -5.68
C TYR A 181 -30.14 -0.67 -6.48
N TYR A 182 -28.89 -0.74 -6.93
CA TYR A 182 -28.42 -1.87 -7.73
C TYR A 182 -27.53 -2.80 -6.92
N GLN A 183 -27.83 -4.10 -6.96
CA GLN A 183 -27.05 -5.15 -6.30
C GLN A 183 -25.85 -5.67 -7.10
N THR A 184 -25.88 -5.51 -8.42
CA THR A 184 -24.73 -5.76 -9.29
C THR A 184 -24.73 -4.78 -10.46
N PHE A 185 -23.54 -4.45 -10.97
CA PHE A 185 -23.39 -3.81 -12.28
C PHE A 185 -22.67 -4.77 -13.23
N THR A 186 -23.11 -4.80 -14.49
CA THR A 186 -22.35 -5.47 -15.55
C THR A 186 -21.31 -4.51 -16.11
N ILE A 187 -20.06 -4.96 -16.27
CA ILE A 187 -18.97 -4.20 -16.88
C ILE A 187 -18.70 -4.78 -18.27
N ASP A 188 -19.06 -4.06 -19.33
CA ASP A 188 -18.99 -4.58 -20.71
C ASP A 188 -17.68 -4.22 -21.41
N SER A 189 -17.24 -2.96 -21.33
CA SER A 189 -16.04 -2.51 -22.04
C SER A 189 -15.31 -1.37 -21.34
N VAL A 190 -14.02 -1.24 -21.65
CA VAL A 190 -13.19 -0.08 -21.31
C VAL A 190 -12.61 0.49 -22.59
N ASN A 191 -12.80 1.79 -22.82
CA ASN A 191 -12.40 2.50 -24.05
C ASN A 191 -12.89 1.81 -25.33
N GLY A 192 -14.10 1.25 -25.29
CA GLY A 192 -14.72 0.53 -26.42
C GLY A 192 -14.19 -0.90 -26.65
N LYS A 193 -13.16 -1.35 -25.92
CA LYS A 193 -12.71 -2.74 -25.94
C LYS A 193 -13.57 -3.57 -24.98
N LYS A 194 -14.30 -4.54 -25.51
CA LYS A 194 -15.04 -5.51 -24.69
C LYS A 194 -14.10 -6.29 -23.78
N LEU A 195 -14.49 -6.40 -22.52
CA LEU A 195 -13.76 -7.18 -21.53
C LEU A 195 -14.22 -8.64 -21.54
N SER A 196 -13.32 -9.54 -21.13
CA SER A 196 -13.65 -10.90 -20.74
C SER A 196 -12.79 -11.35 -19.54
N GLN A 197 -13.01 -12.57 -19.06
CA GLN A 197 -12.26 -13.13 -17.92
C GLN A 197 -10.73 -13.01 -18.07
N LYS A 198 -10.20 -13.09 -19.30
CA LYS A 198 -8.75 -12.96 -19.57
C LYS A 198 -8.20 -11.57 -19.25
N ASP A 199 -9.05 -10.55 -19.23
CA ASP A 199 -8.69 -9.17 -18.94
C ASP A 199 -8.68 -8.92 -17.42
N LEU A 200 -9.09 -9.90 -16.60
CA LEU A 200 -9.06 -9.82 -15.14
C LEU A 200 -7.78 -10.45 -14.55
N GLY A 201 -7.32 -9.89 -13.44
CA GLY A 201 -6.33 -10.49 -12.54
C GLY A 201 -6.95 -11.54 -11.62
N GLU A 202 -6.12 -12.19 -10.82
CA GLU A 202 -6.54 -13.25 -9.88
C GLU A 202 -7.63 -12.75 -8.92
N ASN A 203 -7.51 -11.51 -8.44
CA ASN A 203 -8.43 -10.88 -7.48
C ASN A 203 -9.60 -10.11 -8.12
N GLY A 204 -9.84 -10.30 -9.42
CA GLY A 204 -10.96 -9.65 -10.12
C GLY A 204 -10.75 -8.17 -10.45
N CYS A 205 -9.49 -7.71 -10.53
CA CYS A 205 -9.13 -6.38 -11.01
C CYS A 205 -8.96 -6.38 -12.54
N ILE A 206 -9.37 -5.32 -13.24
CA ILE A 206 -9.12 -5.19 -14.69
C ILE A 206 -7.63 -4.87 -14.90
N LYS A 207 -6.93 -5.72 -15.66
CA LYS A 207 -5.49 -5.58 -15.91
C LYS A 207 -5.18 -4.52 -16.97
N ASN A 208 -3.97 -3.99 -16.90
CA ASN A 208 -3.36 -3.14 -17.94
C ASN A 208 -4.19 -1.90 -18.29
N LEU A 209 -4.87 -1.31 -17.29
CA LEU A 209 -5.53 -0.03 -17.47
C LEU A 209 -4.49 1.08 -17.66
N ASN A 210 -4.77 2.01 -18.58
CA ASN A 210 -3.94 3.19 -18.75
C ASN A 210 -4.24 4.17 -17.60
N THR A 211 -3.21 4.49 -16.82
CA THR A 211 -3.31 5.29 -15.59
C THR A 211 -3.09 6.79 -15.81
N ASP A 212 -2.75 7.20 -17.03
CA ASP A 212 -2.44 8.59 -17.39
C ASP A 212 -3.58 9.27 -18.16
N THR A 213 -4.61 8.51 -18.53
CA THR A 213 -5.74 8.99 -19.33
C THR A 213 -7.08 8.71 -18.67
N GLU A 214 -8.08 9.55 -18.96
CA GLU A 214 -9.48 9.25 -18.63
C GLU A 214 -9.93 7.99 -19.38
N LEU A 215 -10.54 7.07 -18.64
CA LEU A 215 -11.13 5.83 -19.14
C LEU A 215 -12.62 6.02 -19.35
N LYS A 216 -13.13 5.48 -20.46
CA LYS A 216 -14.56 5.34 -20.74
C LYS A 216 -15.00 3.91 -20.44
N VAL A 217 -15.68 3.69 -19.32
CA VAL A 217 -16.17 2.37 -18.91
C VAL A 217 -17.64 2.25 -19.28
N GLN A 218 -18.00 1.26 -20.08
CA GLN A 218 -19.39 0.95 -20.36
C GLN A 218 -19.90 -0.05 -19.34
N ILE A 219 -20.92 0.35 -18.58
CA ILE A 219 -21.61 -0.53 -17.63
C ILE A 219 -23.10 -0.65 -17.96
N TYR A 220 -23.76 -1.61 -17.32
CA TYR A 220 -25.21 -1.73 -17.31
C TYR A 220 -25.72 -1.86 -15.87
N ALA A 221 -26.77 -1.10 -15.56
CA ALA A 221 -27.62 -1.28 -14.40
C ALA A 221 -28.95 -1.89 -14.89
N GLY A 222 -29.18 -3.16 -14.57
CA GLY A 222 -30.22 -3.94 -15.26
C GLY A 222 -29.98 -3.96 -16.78
N THR A 223 -30.94 -3.45 -17.55
CA THR A 223 -30.85 -3.34 -19.02
C THR A 223 -30.42 -1.94 -19.50
N THR A 224 -30.23 -0.98 -18.59
CA THR A 224 -29.92 0.40 -18.94
C THR A 224 -28.41 0.60 -19.08
N PRO A 225 -27.92 1.03 -20.25
CA PRO A 225 -26.49 1.25 -20.49
C PRO A 225 -26.02 2.62 -19.96
N TYR A 226 -24.87 2.64 -19.28
CA TYR A 226 -24.18 3.86 -18.86
C TYR A 226 -22.74 3.90 -19.36
N THR A 227 -22.34 5.05 -19.90
CA THR A 227 -20.92 5.32 -20.18
C THR A 227 -20.34 6.20 -19.08
N ILE A 228 -19.39 5.64 -18.35
CA ILE A 228 -18.73 6.27 -17.23
C ILE A 228 -17.38 6.82 -17.66
N LYS A 229 -17.06 8.03 -17.20
CA LYS A 229 -15.72 8.60 -17.28
C LYS A 229 -15.04 8.50 -15.92
N THR A 230 -13.90 7.82 -15.86
CA THR A 230 -13.16 7.60 -14.61
C THR A 230 -11.66 7.51 -14.90
N LYS A 231 -10.84 7.32 -13.87
CA LYS A 231 -9.38 7.10 -13.99
C LYS A 231 -9.00 5.79 -13.30
N ALA A 232 -7.94 5.17 -13.79
CA ALA A 232 -7.27 4.09 -13.07
C ALA A 232 -6.18 4.69 -12.17
N ASP A 233 -6.59 5.35 -11.09
CA ASP A 233 -5.70 6.07 -10.16
C ASP A 233 -5.77 5.55 -8.73
N VAL A 234 -6.34 4.34 -8.53
CA VAL A 234 -6.39 3.68 -7.23
C VAL A 234 -5.66 2.35 -7.32
N ARG A 235 -4.52 2.24 -6.65
CA ARG A 235 -3.76 1.00 -6.53
C ARG A 235 -4.37 0.11 -5.46
N VAL A 236 -4.53 -1.17 -5.77
CA VAL A 236 -5.18 -2.13 -4.87
C VAL A 236 -4.17 -3.17 -4.43
N PHE A 237 -4.14 -3.44 -3.12
CA PHE A 237 -3.41 -4.55 -2.55
C PHE A 237 -4.37 -5.52 -1.88
N SER A 238 -4.37 -6.79 -2.32
CA SER A 238 -5.29 -7.82 -1.83
C SER A 238 -4.55 -8.84 -0.97
N ASN A 239 -5.12 -9.24 0.17
CA ASN A 239 -4.52 -10.26 1.02
C ASN A 239 -4.39 -11.59 0.25
N ILE A 240 -3.20 -12.19 0.32
CA ILE A 240 -2.88 -13.44 -0.40
C ILE A 240 -2.28 -14.52 0.48
N GLU A 241 -1.62 -14.18 1.61
CA GLU A 241 -1.00 -15.13 2.53
C GLU A 241 -0.95 -14.53 3.93
N ASN A 242 -1.28 -15.34 4.95
CA ASN A 242 -1.14 -14.97 6.36
C ASN A 242 -0.12 -15.89 7.03
N TYR A 243 0.62 -15.39 8.01
CA TYR A 243 1.56 -16.20 8.78
C TYR A 243 1.91 -15.53 10.11
N TRP A 244 2.54 -16.27 11.03
CA TRP A 244 2.90 -15.79 12.37
C TRP A 244 4.38 -15.98 12.68
N THR A 245 4.96 -15.07 13.46
CA THR A 245 6.33 -15.20 13.97
C THR A 245 6.36 -15.12 15.50
N LYS A 246 7.33 -15.78 16.13
CA LYS A 246 7.51 -15.82 17.59
C LYS A 246 8.75 -15.10 18.11
N THR A 247 9.39 -14.27 17.29
CA THR A 247 10.75 -13.80 17.57
C THR A 247 10.76 -12.32 17.87
N ILE A 248 10.83 -11.99 19.17
CA ILE A 248 11.12 -10.64 19.66
C ILE A 248 12.43 -10.57 20.41
N GLN A 249 13.08 -9.42 20.30
CA GLN A 249 14.23 -9.04 21.10
C GLN A 249 13.92 -7.71 21.78
N TYR A 250 13.92 -7.70 23.10
CA TYR A 250 13.72 -6.46 23.86
C TYR A 250 14.97 -5.59 23.79
N GLN A 251 14.78 -4.32 23.42
CA GLN A 251 15.77 -3.28 23.50
C GLN A 251 15.34 -2.24 24.53
N SER A 252 16.26 -1.37 24.95
CA SER A 252 15.88 -0.23 25.79
C SER A 252 14.92 0.66 24.99
N GLY A 253 13.65 0.74 25.38
CA GLY A 253 12.64 1.66 24.82
C GLY A 253 11.77 1.14 23.68
N PHE A 254 12.01 -0.08 23.16
CA PHE A 254 11.19 -0.75 22.15
C PHE A 254 11.49 -2.25 22.08
N ALA A 255 10.62 -3.03 21.45
CA ALA A 255 10.89 -4.42 21.06
C ALA A 255 11.21 -4.49 19.56
N GLU A 256 12.18 -5.30 19.21
CA GLU A 256 12.57 -5.59 17.84
C GLU A 256 11.96 -6.92 17.40
N ILE A 257 11.15 -6.88 16.34
CA ILE A 257 10.50 -8.03 15.73
C ILE A 257 11.33 -8.43 14.52
N THR A 258 11.97 -9.59 14.58
CA THR A 258 12.79 -10.08 13.48
C THR A 258 11.92 -10.80 12.46
N THR A 259 12.00 -10.39 11.19
CA THR A 259 11.32 -11.08 10.08
C THR A 259 11.95 -12.43 9.81
N SER A 260 11.15 -13.41 9.36
CA SER A 260 11.70 -14.71 8.96
C SER A 260 12.57 -14.56 7.70
N LYS A 261 13.69 -15.30 7.65
CA LYS A 261 14.55 -15.37 6.45
C LYS A 261 13.82 -15.96 5.24
N SER A 262 12.75 -16.70 5.47
CA SER A 262 11.96 -17.34 4.44
C SER A 262 10.97 -16.38 3.77
N PHE A 263 10.77 -15.15 4.27
CA PHE A 263 9.91 -14.16 3.62
C PHE A 263 10.43 -13.85 2.21
N VAL A 264 9.52 -13.80 1.23
CA VAL A 264 9.86 -13.37 -0.13
C VAL A 264 9.52 -11.89 -0.29
N SER A 265 10.11 -11.17 -1.25
CA SER A 265 9.77 -9.76 -1.46
C SER A 265 8.26 -9.60 -1.71
N GLY A 266 7.63 -8.61 -1.11
CA GLY A 266 6.17 -8.44 -1.14
C GLY A 266 5.68 -7.22 -0.35
N TYR A 267 4.38 -7.02 -0.31
CA TYR A 267 3.74 -6.04 0.55
C TYR A 267 3.18 -6.72 1.78
N TYR A 268 3.39 -6.13 2.95
CA TYR A 268 3.13 -6.77 4.21
C TYR A 268 2.53 -5.80 5.22
N LYS A 269 1.78 -6.37 6.17
CA LYS A 269 1.31 -5.74 7.40
C LYS A 269 1.69 -6.68 8.54
N VAL A 270 2.10 -6.12 9.67
CA VAL A 270 2.25 -6.84 10.94
C VAL A 270 1.24 -6.31 11.93
N GLU A 271 0.47 -7.18 12.59
CA GLU A 271 -0.50 -6.77 13.61
C GLU A 271 -1.36 -5.58 13.12
N ASN A 272 -1.56 -4.57 13.96
CA ASN A 272 -2.26 -3.34 13.61
C ASN A 272 -1.30 -2.28 13.02
N SER A 273 -0.40 -2.63 12.13
CA SER A 273 0.41 -1.66 11.38
C SER A 273 -0.24 -1.25 10.05
N GLY A 274 0.38 -0.25 9.42
CA GLY A 274 0.19 0.07 8.01
C GLY A 274 0.74 -1.00 7.05
N LEU A 275 0.58 -0.73 5.74
CA LEU A 275 1.22 -1.55 4.71
C LEU A 275 2.67 -1.08 4.51
N PHE A 276 3.62 -2.01 4.40
CA PHE A 276 5.00 -1.73 4.01
C PHE A 276 5.47 -2.67 2.91
N ARG A 277 6.49 -2.24 2.16
CA ARG A 277 7.14 -3.04 1.12
C ARG A 277 8.37 -3.72 1.69
N TYR A 278 8.41 -5.05 1.67
CA TYR A 278 9.61 -5.82 2.01
C TYR A 278 10.39 -6.24 0.77
N ILE A 279 11.70 -6.05 0.80
CA ILE A 279 12.65 -6.53 -0.20
C ILE A 279 13.55 -7.56 0.47
N ASN A 280 13.44 -8.83 0.05
CA ASN A 280 14.28 -9.92 0.57
C ASN A 280 15.70 -9.88 -0.03
N ARG A 281 16.40 -8.75 0.16
CA ARG A 281 17.81 -8.50 -0.12
C ARG A 281 18.33 -7.43 0.84
N PRO A 282 19.62 -7.44 1.21
CA PRO A 282 20.22 -6.34 1.94
C PRO A 282 20.12 -5.03 1.14
N TYR A 283 20.05 -3.89 1.83
CA TYR A 283 20.00 -2.59 1.17
C TYR A 283 21.17 -2.38 0.20
N SER A 284 20.85 -1.90 -1.00
CA SER A 284 21.83 -1.40 -1.96
C SER A 284 21.17 -0.36 -2.88
N LYS A 285 21.91 0.70 -3.20
CA LYS A 285 21.48 1.78 -4.11
C LYS A 285 21.20 1.28 -5.54
N ASP A 286 21.76 0.12 -5.90
CA ASP A 286 21.63 -0.46 -7.25
C ASP A 286 20.37 -1.33 -7.39
N ILE A 287 19.57 -1.48 -6.33
CA ILE A 287 18.32 -2.26 -6.38
C ILE A 287 17.28 -1.49 -7.17
N ASP A 288 16.97 -1.99 -8.37
CA ASP A 288 15.82 -1.55 -9.14
C ASP A 288 14.54 -2.20 -8.61
N ILE A 289 13.86 -1.50 -7.71
CA ILE A 289 12.62 -1.93 -7.05
C ILE A 289 11.48 -2.21 -8.04
N THR A 290 11.55 -1.69 -9.28
CA THR A 290 10.50 -1.88 -10.29
C THR A 290 10.61 -3.24 -10.99
N LYS A 291 11.76 -3.92 -10.86
CA LYS A 291 12.02 -5.25 -11.44
C LYS A 291 11.75 -6.40 -10.48
N ILE A 292 11.29 -6.11 -9.26
CA ILE A 292 10.99 -7.12 -8.25
C ILE A 292 9.56 -7.61 -8.48
N ASP A 293 9.39 -8.93 -8.50
CA ASP A 293 8.08 -9.56 -8.45
C ASP A 293 7.59 -9.64 -7.01
N TYR A 294 6.63 -8.77 -6.66
CA TYR A 294 6.01 -8.71 -5.33
C TYR A 294 4.84 -9.69 -5.17
N ASN A 295 4.37 -10.31 -6.26
CA ASN A 295 3.19 -11.18 -6.26
C ASN A 295 3.56 -12.66 -6.24
N LYS A 296 4.85 -12.99 -6.25
CA LYS A 296 5.33 -14.36 -6.09
C LYS A 296 4.93 -14.90 -4.71
N ARG A 297 3.97 -15.83 -4.70
CA ARG A 297 3.52 -16.54 -3.49
C ARG A 297 4.65 -17.33 -2.84
N TYR A 298 4.66 -17.35 -1.51
CA TYR A 298 5.48 -18.24 -0.70
C TYR A 298 4.93 -19.67 -0.73
N PHE A 299 3.61 -19.82 -0.62
CA PHE A 299 2.91 -21.09 -0.68
C PHE A 299 2.46 -21.40 -2.10
N LYS A 300 2.64 -22.65 -2.54
CA LYS A 300 2.06 -23.13 -3.81
C LYS A 300 0.80 -23.92 -3.52
N LYS A 301 -0.33 -23.51 -4.11
CA LYS A 301 -1.58 -24.28 -4.10
C LYS A 301 -1.54 -25.35 -5.20
N GLU A 302 -1.71 -26.62 -4.84
CA GLU A 302 -1.88 -27.73 -5.80
C GLU A 302 -3.37 -27.99 -6.12
N GLU A 303 -3.66 -28.75 -7.19
CA GLU A 303 -5.03 -29.01 -7.71
C GLU A 303 -6.01 -29.59 -6.68
N ASN A 304 -5.51 -30.24 -5.64
CA ASN A 304 -6.27 -30.85 -4.55
C ASN A 304 -6.39 -29.97 -3.29
N GLY A 305 -5.91 -28.72 -3.36
CA GLY A 305 -6.05 -27.73 -2.29
C GLY A 305 -4.86 -27.63 -1.33
N TYR A 306 -3.85 -28.49 -1.43
CA TYR A 306 -2.70 -28.41 -0.53
C TYR A 306 -1.87 -27.15 -0.77
N LEU A 307 -1.49 -26.49 0.31
CA LEU A 307 -0.47 -25.44 0.32
C LEU A 307 0.89 -26.09 0.60
N ILE A 308 1.85 -25.81 -0.27
CA ILE A 308 3.22 -26.31 -0.13
C ILE A 308 4.14 -25.14 0.20
N THR A 309 4.86 -25.24 1.32
CA THR A 309 6.00 -24.36 1.63
C THR A 309 7.31 -24.94 1.14
N LYS A 310 8.25 -24.09 0.75
CA LYS A 310 9.66 -24.47 0.64
C LYS A 310 10.38 -24.10 1.93
N ASP A 311 10.96 -25.07 2.60
CA ASP A 311 11.89 -24.79 3.69
C ASP A 311 13.22 -24.21 3.17
N ASP A 312 14.08 -23.75 4.08
CA ASP A 312 15.41 -23.19 3.79
C ASP A 312 16.38 -24.22 3.13
N LYS A 313 15.93 -25.45 2.89
CA LYS A 313 16.64 -26.54 2.21
C LYS A 313 15.95 -26.98 0.91
N ASP A 314 15.01 -26.19 0.38
CA ASP A 314 14.21 -26.52 -0.81
C ASP A 314 13.36 -27.80 -0.65
N GLN A 315 13.03 -28.21 0.58
CA GLN A 315 12.12 -29.32 0.86
C GLN A 315 10.68 -28.83 0.98
N TYR A 316 9.76 -29.60 0.41
CA TYR A 316 8.33 -29.32 0.43
C TYR A 316 7.71 -29.84 1.72
N LEU A 317 7.13 -28.95 2.54
CA LEU A 317 6.28 -29.36 3.67
C LEU A 317 4.83 -29.32 3.22
N TYR A 318 4.13 -30.44 3.42
CA TYR A 318 2.70 -30.56 3.19
C TYR A 318 1.98 -30.23 4.50
N GLU A 319 1.16 -29.18 4.51
CA GLU A 319 0.13 -29.02 5.53
C GLU A 319 -1.12 -29.78 5.03
N GLN A 320 -1.65 -30.67 5.88
CA GLN A 320 -2.88 -31.43 5.61
C GLN A 320 -4.11 -30.67 6.05
#